data_AF-Q5G289-F1
#
_entry.id   AF-Q5G289-F1
#
_cell.length_a   1.000
_cell.length_b   1.000
_cell.length_c   1.000
_cell.angle_alpha   90.00
_cell.angle_beta   90.00
_cell.angle_gamma   90.00
#
_symmetry.space_group_name_H-M   'P 1'
#
loop_
_entity.id
_entity.type
_entity.pdbx_description
1 polymer ?
#
loop_
_entity_poly.entity_id
_entity_poly.type
_entity_poly.pdbx_seq_one_letter_code
_entity_poly.pdbx_strand_id
1 'polypeptide(L)'
;MVKFVENNFKHNGDRLKMSFAAIQAAIYAQIDREYEGAKIVHSIWMRKVAERELSRRGDASRRTESTNYEFRLEFTGIAFTCRWIRVQFVKRGSKTIRVVKAIATPREGKYKRAQFKHAREWELEMIEEMEDVLYSHRSVVKNLMKSHFHLLAASKHSHEPLKSIPIKERVIPITASIKGYKEKLS
;
A
#
# COMPACT_ATOMS: atom_id res chain seq x y z
N MET A 1 25.44 -63.45 4.36
CA MET A 1 25.02 -63.23 2.96
C MET A 1 24.04 -62.06 2.93
N VAL A 2 24.54 -60.82 2.85
CA VAL A 2 23.70 -59.61 2.72
C VAL A 2 24.28 -58.84 1.54
N LYS A 3 23.72 -59.10 0.36
CA LYS A 3 24.07 -58.43 -0.88
C LYS A 3 23.17 -57.21 -1.05
N PHE A 4 23.81 -56.06 -1.24
CA PHE A 4 23.46 -55.05 -2.25
C PHE A 4 21.98 -54.67 -2.36
N VAL A 5 21.60 -53.60 -1.67
CA VAL A 5 20.65 -52.61 -2.21
C VAL A 5 21.31 -51.22 -2.12
N GLU A 6 22.53 -51.13 -2.64
CA GLU A 6 23.07 -49.91 -3.21
C GLU A 6 22.69 -49.92 -4.69
N ASN A 7 21.57 -49.29 -5.04
CA ASN A 7 21.28 -48.67 -6.34
C ASN A 7 19.77 -48.50 -6.45
N ASN A 8 19.29 -47.27 -6.25
CA ASN A 8 18.18 -46.68 -7.02
C ASN A 8 17.83 -45.23 -6.65
N PHE A 9 18.65 -44.54 -5.84
CA PHE A 9 18.61 -43.07 -5.77
C PHE A 9 19.51 -42.42 -6.84
N LYS A 10 19.37 -42.87 -8.09
CA LYS A 10 19.91 -42.12 -9.24
C LYS A 10 18.92 -41.02 -9.61
N HIS A 11 19.26 -39.82 -9.12
CA HIS A 11 19.04 -38.51 -9.72
C HIS A 11 17.80 -38.30 -10.62
N ASN A 12 16.66 -37.99 -9.99
CA ASN A 12 15.77 -36.93 -10.49
C ASN A 12 16.19 -35.62 -9.81
N GLY A 13 17.35 -35.11 -10.23
CA GLY A 13 18.11 -34.07 -9.55
C GLY A 13 17.85 -32.63 -10.03
N ASP A 14 16.92 -32.39 -10.95
CA ASP A 14 16.51 -31.03 -11.32
C ASP A 14 15.53 -30.46 -10.27
N ARG A 15 15.96 -30.44 -9.01
CA ARG A 15 15.40 -29.44 -8.08
C ARG A 15 15.96 -28.11 -8.54
N LEU A 16 15.15 -27.34 -9.26
CA LEU A 16 15.38 -25.92 -9.56
C LEU A 16 15.86 -25.22 -8.28
N LYS A 17 17.18 -25.10 -8.12
CA LYS A 17 17.78 -24.26 -7.09
C LYS A 17 17.53 -22.83 -7.53
N MET A 18 16.47 -22.21 -7.03
CA MET A 18 16.27 -20.78 -7.24
C MET A 18 17.45 -20.03 -6.62
N SER A 19 18.15 -19.25 -7.44
CA SER A 19 19.19 -18.34 -6.95
C SER A 19 18.58 -17.27 -6.04
N PHE A 20 19.39 -16.66 -5.17
CA PHE A 20 18.92 -15.54 -4.35
C PHE A 20 18.36 -14.39 -5.21
N ALA A 21 18.96 -14.13 -6.38
CA ALA A 21 18.46 -13.15 -7.34
C ALA A 21 17.05 -13.49 -7.84
N ALA A 22 16.77 -14.76 -8.17
CA ALA A 22 15.45 -15.19 -8.61
C ALA A 22 14.39 -15.01 -7.51
N ILE A 23 14.73 -15.34 -6.25
CA ILE A 23 13.84 -15.12 -5.10
C ILE A 23 13.59 -13.61 -4.89
N GLN A 24 14.63 -12.78 -5.01
CA GLN A 24 14.52 -11.34 -4.87
C GLN A 24 13.58 -10.74 -5.92
N ALA A 25 13.75 -11.15 -7.18
CA ALA A 25 12.89 -10.73 -8.29
C ALA A 25 11.42 -11.12 -8.06
N ALA A 26 11.16 -12.33 -7.55
CA ALA A 26 9.81 -12.78 -7.21
C ALA A 26 9.19 -11.93 -6.08
N ILE A 27 9.96 -11.60 -5.03
CA ILE A 27 9.51 -10.71 -3.96
C ILE A 27 9.16 -9.33 -4.51
N TYR A 28 10.04 -8.76 -5.34
CA TYR A 28 9.84 -7.47 -5.99
C TYR A 28 8.59 -7.45 -6.86
N ALA A 29 8.41 -8.45 -7.72
CA ALA A 29 7.23 -8.56 -8.57
C ALA A 29 5.93 -8.63 -7.75
N GLN A 30 5.93 -9.37 -6.63
CA GLN A 30 4.74 -9.42 -5.78
C GLN A 30 4.49 -8.10 -5.05
N ILE A 31 5.52 -7.42 -4.52
CA ILE A 31 5.36 -6.09 -3.92
C ILE A 31 4.79 -5.08 -4.93
N ASP A 32 5.24 -5.13 -6.18
CA ASP A 32 4.75 -4.22 -7.23
C ASP A 32 3.30 -4.52 -7.59
N ARG A 33 2.92 -5.80 -7.62
CA ARG A 33 1.52 -6.21 -7.78
C ARG A 33 0.64 -5.69 -6.64
N GLU A 34 1.10 -5.81 -5.39
CA GLU A 34 0.36 -5.25 -4.24
C GLU A 34 0.23 -3.72 -4.34
N TYR A 35 1.25 -3.04 -4.87
CA TYR A 35 1.21 -1.59 -5.09
C TYR A 35 0.15 -1.21 -6.13
N GLU A 36 0.08 -1.93 -7.25
CA GLU A 36 -0.96 -1.69 -8.26
C GLU A 36 -2.37 -1.98 -7.71
N GLY A 37 -2.53 -3.02 -6.88
CA GLY A 37 -3.78 -3.26 -6.16
C GLY A 37 -4.17 -2.09 -5.26
N ALA A 38 -3.23 -1.60 -4.43
CA ALA A 38 -3.46 -0.45 -3.56
C ALA A 38 -3.72 0.85 -4.34
N LYS A 39 -3.13 1.01 -5.54
CA LYS A 39 -3.41 2.14 -6.45
C LYS A 39 -4.85 2.16 -6.95
N ILE A 40 -5.43 0.99 -7.22
CA ILE A 40 -6.84 0.87 -7.59
C ILE A 40 -7.72 1.34 -6.44
N VAL A 41 -7.45 0.88 -5.21
CA VAL A 41 -8.19 1.32 -4.01
C VAL A 41 -8.07 2.83 -3.80
N HIS A 42 -6.86 3.38 -3.96
CA HIS A 42 -6.66 4.83 -3.90
C HIS A 42 -7.49 5.58 -4.95
N SER A 43 -7.56 5.05 -6.17
CA SER A 43 -8.32 5.66 -7.27
C SER A 43 -9.83 5.64 -7.00
N ILE A 44 -10.34 4.53 -6.45
CA ILE A 44 -11.74 4.40 -6.01
C ILE A 44 -12.04 5.43 -4.92
N TRP A 45 -11.19 5.52 -3.89
CA TRP A 45 -11.33 6.54 -2.84
C TRP A 45 -11.42 7.95 -3.43
N MET A 46 -10.46 8.32 -4.28
CA MET A 46 -10.40 9.65 -4.88
C MET A 46 -11.62 9.98 -5.73
N ARG A 47 -12.12 8.99 -6.49
CA ARG A 47 -13.34 9.12 -7.28
C ARG A 47 -14.57 9.33 -6.38
N LYS A 48 -14.77 8.47 -5.36
CA LYS A 48 -15.90 8.60 -4.44
C LYS A 48 -15.90 9.95 -3.70
N VAL A 49 -14.71 10.41 -3.26
CA VAL A 49 -14.57 11.76 -2.66
C VAL A 49 -14.93 12.85 -3.66
N ALA A 50 -14.44 12.77 -4.91
CA ALA A 50 -14.75 13.74 -5.95
C ALA A 50 -16.25 13.82 -6.26
N GLU A 51 -16.90 12.67 -6.44
CA GLU A 51 -18.35 12.56 -6.64
C GLU A 51 -19.13 13.17 -5.46
N ARG A 52 -18.73 12.84 -4.23
CA ARG A 52 -19.36 13.40 -3.04
C ARG A 52 -19.21 14.92 -2.99
N GLU A 53 -18.01 15.44 -3.22
CA GLU A 53 -17.74 16.88 -3.19
C GLU A 53 -18.45 17.66 -4.31
N LEU A 54 -18.67 17.06 -5.48
CA LEU A 54 -19.50 17.66 -6.53
C LEU A 54 -20.98 17.69 -6.13
N SER A 55 -21.51 16.61 -5.56
CA SER A 55 -22.91 16.55 -5.12
C SER A 55 -23.28 17.62 -4.07
N ARG A 56 -22.32 18.00 -3.20
CA ARG A 56 -22.50 19.07 -2.19
C ARG A 56 -22.78 20.45 -2.81
N ARG A 57 -22.37 20.69 -4.05
CA ARG A 57 -22.64 21.97 -4.75
C ARG A 57 -24.13 22.10 -5.10
N GLY A 58 -24.78 20.99 -5.43
CA GLY A 58 -26.19 20.93 -5.83
C GLY A 58 -27.19 20.74 -4.69
N ASP A 59 -26.75 20.20 -3.54
CA ASP A 59 -27.62 19.89 -2.40
C ASP A 59 -27.33 20.77 -1.18
N ALA A 60 -28.28 21.63 -0.81
CA ALA A 60 -28.17 22.55 0.33
C ALA A 60 -27.98 21.83 1.67
N SER A 61 -28.56 20.64 1.84
CA SER A 61 -28.46 19.85 3.08
C SER A 61 -27.05 19.31 3.33
N ARG A 62 -26.23 19.19 2.28
CA ARG A 62 -24.88 18.63 2.32
C ARG A 62 -23.77 19.67 2.22
N ARG A 63 -24.09 20.96 2.11
CA ARG A 63 -23.10 22.04 2.00
C ARG A 63 -22.13 22.13 3.19
N THR A 64 -22.56 21.66 4.37
CA THR A 64 -21.72 21.66 5.57
C THR A 64 -20.77 20.47 5.61
N GLU A 65 -20.92 19.45 4.74
CA GLU A 65 -20.05 18.28 4.72
C GLU A 65 -18.61 18.61 4.33
N SER A 66 -17.68 18.05 5.11
CA SER A 66 -16.24 18.12 4.87
C SER A 66 -15.66 16.72 4.72
N THR A 67 -14.60 16.63 3.93
CA THR A 67 -13.72 15.45 3.84
C THR A 67 -12.54 15.73 4.77
N ASN A 68 -12.34 14.92 5.79
CA ASN A 68 -11.37 15.16 6.87
C ASN A 68 -10.15 14.22 6.78
N TYR A 69 -10.22 13.19 5.95
CA TYR A 69 -9.16 12.22 5.77
C TYR A 69 -8.77 12.07 4.31
N GLU A 70 -7.51 11.71 4.11
CA GLU A 70 -6.95 11.35 2.82
C GLU A 70 -6.19 10.05 2.95
N PHE A 71 -6.31 9.22 1.92
CA PHE A 71 -5.50 8.02 1.75
C PHE A 71 -4.24 8.34 0.94
N ARG A 72 -3.08 7.84 1.37
CA ARG A 72 -1.81 7.98 0.64
C ARG A 72 -1.07 6.66 0.52
N LEU A 73 -0.41 6.50 -0.63
CA LEU A 73 0.63 5.51 -0.84
C LEU A 73 1.99 6.21 -0.81
N GLU A 74 2.80 5.90 0.20
CA GLU A 74 4.13 6.49 0.40
C GLU A 74 5.21 5.44 0.13
N PHE A 75 6.18 5.75 -0.74
CA PHE A 75 7.31 4.86 -1.00
C PHE A 75 8.28 4.85 0.19
N THR A 76 8.68 3.65 0.60
CA THR A 76 9.57 3.41 1.74
C THR A 76 10.57 2.30 1.42
N GLY A 77 11.78 2.70 0.98
CA GLY A 77 12.82 1.75 0.58
C GLY A 77 12.38 0.88 -0.60
N ILE A 78 12.39 -0.44 -0.41
CA ILE A 78 12.02 -1.42 -1.45
C ILE A 78 10.51 -1.64 -1.59
N ALA A 79 9.69 -1.06 -0.72
CA ALA A 79 8.24 -1.24 -0.67
C ALA A 79 7.51 0.10 -0.50
N PHE A 80 6.21 0.04 -0.24
CA PHE A 80 5.36 1.19 0.01
C PHE A 80 4.55 1.01 1.30
N THR A 81 4.01 2.11 1.81
CA THR A 81 3.09 2.13 2.94
C THR A 81 1.77 2.77 2.56
N CYS A 82 0.69 2.19 3.06
CA CYS A 82 -0.68 2.68 2.90
C CYS A 82 -1.07 3.44 4.18
N ARG A 83 -1.23 4.76 4.11
CA ARG A 83 -1.48 5.62 5.28
C ARG A 83 -2.73 6.47 5.12
N TRP A 84 -3.46 6.58 6.22
CA TRP A 84 -4.48 7.61 6.38
C TRP A 84 -3.90 8.85 7.03
N ILE A 85 -4.30 10.01 6.52
CA ILE A 85 -3.86 11.31 6.99
C ILE A 85 -5.09 12.16 7.24
N ARG A 86 -5.18 12.72 8.45
CA ARG A 86 -6.18 13.74 8.75
C ARG A 86 -5.76 15.05 8.10
N VAL A 87 -6.69 15.70 7.43
CA VAL A 87 -6.50 16.99 6.78
C VAL A 87 -7.41 18.02 7.44
N GLN A 88 -6.86 19.21 7.70
CA GLN A 88 -7.61 20.34 8.22
C GLN A 88 -7.12 21.62 7.55
N PHE A 89 -8.05 22.51 7.20
CA PHE A 89 -7.72 23.84 6.71
C PHE A 89 -7.93 24.85 7.84
N VAL A 90 -6.88 25.59 8.18
CA VAL A 90 -6.88 26.58 9.27
C VAL A 90 -6.58 27.96 8.68
N LYS A 91 -7.36 28.97 9.06
CA LYS A 91 -7.08 30.36 8.70
C LYS A 91 -6.05 30.96 9.66
N ARG A 92 -4.99 31.57 9.12
CA ARG A 92 -4.00 32.34 9.89
C ARG A 92 -3.82 33.70 9.21
N GLY A 93 -4.51 34.71 9.75
CA GLY A 93 -4.65 36.01 9.09
C GLY A 93 -5.40 35.85 7.75
N SER A 94 -4.84 36.41 6.67
CA SER A 94 -5.38 36.30 5.31
C SER A 94 -5.09 34.96 4.61
N LYS A 95 -4.23 34.11 5.19
CA LYS A 95 -3.80 32.85 4.55
C LYS A 95 -4.61 31.66 5.08
N THR A 96 -5.00 30.76 4.17
CA THR A 96 -5.54 29.44 4.53
C THR A 96 -4.41 28.43 4.44
N ILE A 97 -4.11 27.75 5.56
CA ILE A 97 -3.04 26.77 5.68
C ILE A 97 -3.68 25.37 5.76
N ARG A 98 -3.11 24.43 5.01
CA ARG A 98 -3.48 23.02 5.08
C ARG A 98 -2.58 22.29 6.09
N VAL A 99 -3.16 21.84 7.18
CA VAL A 99 -2.50 21.04 8.21
C VAL A 99 -2.81 19.57 7.95
N VAL A 100 -1.77 18.73 8.00
CA VAL A 100 -1.88 17.29 7.79
C VAL A 100 -1.30 16.54 8.98
N LYS A 101 -2.00 15.51 9.46
CA LYS A 101 -1.53 14.64 10.55
C LYS A 101 -1.73 13.18 10.17
N ALA A 102 -0.63 12.44 10.04
CA ALA A 102 -0.70 11.01 9.77
C ALA A 102 -1.32 10.25 10.96
N ILE A 103 -2.18 9.28 10.65
CA ILE A 103 -2.71 8.34 11.65
C ILE A 103 -1.73 7.19 11.80
N ALA A 104 -1.29 6.93 13.02
CA ALA A 104 -0.40 5.81 13.32
C ALA A 104 -0.99 4.49 12.80
N THR A 105 -0.19 3.75 12.05
CA THR A 105 -0.58 2.44 11.52
C THR A 105 -0.74 1.44 12.67
N PRO A 106 -1.90 0.79 12.81
CA PRO A 106 -2.12 -0.23 13.83
C PRO A 106 -1.13 -1.38 13.73
N ARG A 107 -0.81 -2.01 14.87
CA ARG A 107 0.02 -3.23 14.90
C ARG A 107 -0.56 -4.37 14.07
N GLU A 108 -1.89 -4.51 14.14
CA GLU A 108 -2.68 -5.48 13.38
C GLU A 108 -2.68 -5.15 11.88
N GLY A 109 -2.41 -3.90 11.46
CA GLY A 109 -2.37 -3.49 10.05
C GLY A 109 -3.68 -2.96 9.49
N LYS A 110 -4.82 -3.16 10.18
CA LYS A 110 -6.14 -2.61 9.80
C LYS A 110 -6.55 -1.48 10.74
N TYR A 111 -6.92 -0.34 10.17
CA TYR A 111 -7.45 0.79 10.94
C TYR A 111 -8.89 0.51 11.41
N LYS A 112 -9.23 0.97 12.61
CA LYS A 112 -10.55 0.86 13.25
C LYS A 112 -11.24 2.23 13.29
N ARG A 113 -12.57 2.28 13.28
CA ARG A 113 -13.36 3.55 13.34
C ARG A 113 -12.88 4.52 14.42
N ALA A 114 -12.52 4.00 15.60
CA ALA A 114 -12.06 4.79 16.75
C ALA A 114 -10.83 5.68 16.44
N GLN A 115 -10.07 5.39 15.39
CA GLN A 115 -8.92 6.19 14.96
C GLN A 115 -9.32 7.39 14.09
N PHE A 116 -10.55 7.39 13.56
CA PHE A 116 -11.08 8.39 12.64
C PHE A 116 -12.08 9.33 13.34
N LYS A 117 -11.68 9.89 14.49
CA LYS A 117 -12.56 10.68 15.39
C LYS A 117 -13.24 11.90 14.76
N HIS A 118 -12.77 12.34 13.59
CA HIS A 118 -13.29 13.52 12.90
C HIS A 118 -14.03 13.17 11.60
N ALA A 119 -14.15 11.89 11.29
CA ALA A 119 -14.83 11.45 10.08
C ALA A 119 -16.33 11.50 10.36
N ARG A 120 -17.08 11.95 9.35
CA ARG A 120 -18.54 11.81 9.37
C ARG A 120 -18.92 10.38 9.02
N GLU A 121 -20.16 10.00 9.27
CA GLU A 121 -20.62 8.62 9.06
C GLU A 121 -20.33 8.12 7.64
N TRP A 122 -20.67 8.90 6.61
CA TRP A 122 -20.39 8.56 5.22
C TRP A 122 -18.89 8.36 4.92
N GLU A 123 -18.03 9.14 5.60
CA GLU A 123 -16.57 9.07 5.43
C GLU A 123 -16.01 7.86 6.18
N LEU A 124 -16.58 7.51 7.34
CA LEU A 124 -16.26 6.31 8.10
C LEU A 124 -16.60 5.04 7.33
N GLU A 125 -17.82 4.95 6.80
CA GLU A 125 -18.26 3.82 5.97
C GLU A 125 -17.33 3.61 4.78
N MET A 126 -17.01 4.70 4.07
CA MET A 126 -16.09 4.64 2.94
C MET A 126 -14.67 4.21 3.35
N ILE A 127 -14.17 4.71 4.49
CA ILE A 127 -12.86 4.30 5.01
C ILE A 127 -12.86 2.81 5.37
N GLU A 128 -13.91 2.29 6.00
CA GLU A 128 -14.04 0.88 6.33
C GLU A 128 -14.03 -0.01 5.09
N GLU A 129 -14.81 0.34 4.07
CA GLU A 129 -14.82 -0.38 2.78
C GLU A 129 -13.40 -0.45 2.18
N MET A 130 -12.67 0.66 2.19
CA MET A 130 -11.29 0.67 1.68
C MET A 130 -10.35 -0.16 2.58
N GLU A 131 -10.54 -0.11 3.90
CA GLU A 131 -9.71 -0.82 4.88
C GLU A 131 -9.86 -2.33 4.81
N ASP A 132 -11.05 -2.84 4.47
CA ASP A 132 -11.29 -4.28 4.23
C ASP A 132 -10.38 -4.81 3.13
N VAL A 133 -10.15 -4.02 2.09
CA VAL A 133 -9.26 -4.38 0.97
C VAL A 133 -7.79 -4.11 1.33
N LEU A 134 -7.47 -2.92 1.84
CA LEU A 134 -6.09 -2.48 2.13
C LEU A 134 -5.38 -3.33 3.19
N TYR A 135 -6.13 -3.92 4.12
CA TYR A 135 -5.55 -4.77 5.14
C TYR A 135 -4.74 -5.93 4.54
N SER A 136 -5.29 -6.60 3.51
CA SER A 136 -4.63 -7.74 2.86
C SER A 136 -3.31 -7.32 2.21
N HIS A 137 -3.33 -6.24 1.44
CA HIS A 137 -2.14 -5.66 0.81
C HIS A 137 -1.05 -5.31 1.83
N ARG A 138 -1.40 -4.63 2.94
CA ARG A 138 -0.43 -4.28 3.99
C ARG A 138 0.20 -5.51 4.64
N SER A 139 -0.61 -6.55 4.89
CA SER A 139 -0.13 -7.80 5.49
C SER A 139 0.88 -8.50 4.60
N VAL A 140 0.57 -8.64 3.31
CA VAL A 140 1.45 -9.25 2.31
C VAL A 140 2.76 -8.46 2.19
N VAL A 141 2.68 -7.14 1.99
CA VAL A 141 3.86 -6.28 1.85
C VAL A 141 4.75 -6.36 3.09
N LYS A 142 4.18 -6.33 4.30
CA LYS A 142 4.93 -6.45 5.56
C LYS A 142 5.73 -7.75 5.63
N ASN A 143 5.14 -8.87 5.23
CA ASN A 143 5.81 -10.16 5.25
C ASN A 143 6.88 -10.26 4.16
N LEU A 144 6.60 -9.78 2.95
CA LEU A 144 7.57 -9.73 1.86
C LEU A 144 8.78 -8.85 2.18
N MET A 145 8.58 -7.72 2.86
CA MET A 145 9.67 -6.88 3.34
C MET A 145 10.58 -7.62 4.34
N LYS A 146 10.01 -8.40 5.26
CA LYS A 146 10.80 -9.22 6.19
C LYS A 146 11.57 -10.30 5.43
N SER A 147 10.92 -11.00 4.50
CA SER A 147 11.56 -12.01 3.66
C SER A 147 12.72 -11.42 2.85
N HIS A 148 12.54 -10.23 2.27
CA HIS A 148 13.58 -9.49 1.56
C HIS A 148 14.77 -9.16 2.47
N PHE A 149 14.50 -8.67 3.68
CA PHE A 149 15.56 -8.37 4.65
C PHE A 149 16.39 -9.62 5.01
N HIS A 150 15.73 -10.75 5.28
CA HIS A 150 16.41 -12.02 5.56
C HIS A 150 17.18 -12.54 4.34
N LEU A 151 16.61 -12.41 3.13
CA LEU A 151 17.28 -12.77 1.89
C LEU A 151 18.56 -11.96 1.67
N LEU A 152 18.50 -10.64 1.87
CA LEU A 152 19.69 -9.77 1.77
C LEU A 152 20.76 -10.20 2.78
N ALA A 153 20.37 -10.45 4.04
CA ALA A 153 21.30 -10.90 5.07
C ALA A 153 21.97 -12.22 4.69
N ALA A 154 21.21 -13.21 4.20
CA ALA A 154 21.76 -14.49 3.74
C ALA A 154 22.69 -14.33 2.53
N SER A 155 22.33 -13.46 1.58
CA SER A 155 23.12 -13.25 0.36
C SER A 155 24.52 -12.70 0.60
N LYS A 156 24.75 -12.01 1.74
CA LYS A 156 26.07 -11.49 2.11
C LYS A 156 27.13 -12.59 2.29
N HIS A 157 26.69 -13.81 2.58
CA HIS A 157 27.57 -14.97 2.73
C HIS A 157 27.69 -15.80 1.44
N SER A 158 27.10 -15.34 0.34
CA SER A 158 27.22 -15.96 -0.98
C SER A 158 28.24 -15.23 -1.84
N HIS A 159 28.67 -15.88 -2.93
CA HIS A 159 29.58 -15.27 -3.91
C HIS A 159 28.97 -14.07 -4.66
N GLU A 160 27.65 -13.91 -4.61
CA GLU A 160 26.91 -12.81 -5.27
C GLU A 160 26.00 -12.09 -4.26
N PRO A 161 26.54 -11.15 -3.46
CA PRO A 161 25.74 -10.36 -2.54
C PRO A 161 24.70 -9.51 -3.27
N LEU A 162 23.45 -9.61 -2.83
CA LEU A 162 22.36 -8.84 -3.43
C LEU A 162 22.35 -7.39 -2.96
N LYS A 163 21.86 -6.50 -3.82
CA LYS A 163 21.56 -5.09 -3.50
C LYS A 163 20.06 -4.85 -3.47
N SER A 164 19.62 -3.90 -2.66
CA SER A 164 18.23 -3.44 -2.64
C SER A 164 17.95 -2.50 -3.81
N ILE A 165 16.81 -2.68 -4.47
CA ILE A 165 16.31 -1.77 -5.51
C ILE A 165 15.07 -1.07 -4.95
N PRO A 166 15.09 0.27 -4.76
CA PRO A 166 13.96 1.02 -4.24
C PRO A 166 12.70 0.86 -5.10
N ILE A 167 11.51 0.83 -4.48
CA ILE A 167 10.25 0.68 -5.23
C ILE A 167 10.04 1.81 -6.25
N LYS A 168 10.49 3.02 -5.93
CA LYS A 168 10.36 4.21 -6.80
C LYS A 168 11.03 4.05 -8.16
N GLU A 169 11.97 3.12 -8.29
CA GLU A 169 12.67 2.79 -9.53
C GLU A 169 11.99 1.63 -10.30
N ARG A 170 11.02 0.96 -9.67
CA ARG A 170 10.36 -0.24 -10.20
C ARG A 170 8.92 0.01 -10.64
N VAL A 171 8.25 1.02 -10.06
CA VAL A 171 6.83 1.33 -10.34
C VAL A 171 6.59 2.82 -10.59
N ILE A 172 5.48 3.12 -11.26
CA ILE A 172 5.06 4.50 -11.57
C ILE A 172 4.29 5.08 -10.37
N PRO A 173 4.73 6.23 -9.82
CA PRO A 173 4.05 6.89 -8.70
C PRO A 173 2.66 7.41 -9.10
N ILE A 174 1.75 7.46 -8.13
CA ILE A 174 0.46 8.13 -8.33
C ILE A 174 0.68 9.64 -8.47
N THR A 175 0.16 10.19 -9.57
CA THR A 175 0.10 11.64 -9.81
C THR A 175 -1.33 12.19 -9.82
N ALA A 176 -2.34 11.30 -9.73
CA ALA A 176 -3.74 11.68 -9.77
C ALA A 176 -4.16 12.52 -8.55
N SER A 177 -5.04 13.49 -8.78
CA SER A 177 -5.56 14.41 -7.75
C SER A 177 -7.09 14.46 -7.75
N ILE A 178 -7.70 14.82 -6.61
CA ILE A 178 -9.16 14.95 -6.50
C ILE A 178 -9.67 15.97 -7.53
N LYS A 179 -8.93 17.06 -7.74
CA LYS A 179 -9.25 18.07 -8.76
C LYS A 179 -9.37 17.44 -10.15
N GLY A 180 -8.39 16.63 -10.55
CA GLY A 180 -8.42 15.95 -11.85
C GLY A 180 -9.56 14.94 -11.98
N TYR A 181 -9.99 14.30 -10.89
CA TYR A 181 -11.19 13.44 -10.91
C TYR A 181 -12.47 14.27 -11.08
N LYS A 182 -12.60 15.42 -10.41
CA LYS A 182 -13.76 16.30 -10.57
C LYS A 182 -13.91 16.84 -11.99
N GLU A 183 -12.79 17.21 -12.62
CA GLU A 183 -12.77 17.70 -14.00
C GLU A 183 -13.24 16.64 -15.01
N LYS A 184 -13.00 15.35 -14.74
CA LYS A 184 -13.48 14.25 -15.57
C LYS A 184 -14.96 13.90 -15.35
N LEU A 185 -15.54 14.33 -14.23
CA LEU A 185 -16.91 14.03 -13.81
C LEU A 185 -17.89 15.20 -14.07
N SER A 186 -17.37 16.38 -14.44
CA SER A 186 -18.15 17.58 -14.77
C SER A 186 -18.32 17.69 -16.27
#